data_AF-A0A519MT70-F1
#
_entry.id   AF-A0A519MT70-F1
#
_cell.length_a   1.000
_cell.length_b   1.000
_cell.length_c   1.000
_cell.angle_alpha   90.00
_cell.angle_beta   90.00
_cell.angle_gamma   90.00
#
_symmetry.space_group_name_H-M   'P 1'
#
loop_
_entity.id
_entity.type
_entity.pdbx_description
1 polymer ?
#
loop_
_entity_poly.entity_id
_entity_poly.type
_entity_poly.pdbx_seq_one_letter_code
_entity_poly.pdbx_strand_id
1 'polypeptide(L)'
;MSQPLLGAMVVYESSPAVFSLIKQKSPAEALGLEVGDELVSFGGHELKSSKEFAAAVSHYWPADEVPISWKRKEKLYNGKVTFAWQAQSVSKHPVDRFAGGKSKRRDGFDAVYTHDLALLPRQIGTSVYDLEGNFVGINIARFSRASTLIMPSYKIAAFIHQYKFKTHS
;
A
#
# COMPACT_ATOMS: atom_id res chain seq x y z
N MET A 1 -8.08 -3.79 7.62
CA MET A 1 -7.03 -3.67 6.60
C MET A 1 -6.55 -2.23 6.54
N SER A 2 -5.25 -2.01 6.39
CA SER A 2 -4.69 -0.68 6.15
C SER A 2 -5.18 -0.16 4.81
N GLN A 3 -5.97 0.91 4.81
CA GLN A 3 -6.51 1.50 3.59
C GLN A 3 -5.62 2.68 3.15
N PRO A 4 -5.24 2.76 1.86
CA PRO A 4 -4.52 3.90 1.32
C PRO A 4 -5.42 5.15 1.32
N LEU A 5 -4.88 6.29 1.73
CA LEU A 5 -5.61 7.56 1.71
C LEU A 5 -4.98 8.53 0.70
N LEU A 6 -5.68 8.78 -0.39
CA LEU A 6 -5.38 9.91 -1.29
C LEU A 6 -5.94 11.23 -0.74
N GLY A 7 -7.13 11.15 -0.14
CA GLY A 7 -7.88 12.32 0.34
C GLY A 7 -8.61 13.09 -0.76
N ALA A 8 -8.91 12.44 -1.87
CA ALA A 8 -9.80 12.94 -2.92
C ALA A 8 -10.96 11.97 -3.15
N MET A 9 -12.09 12.48 -3.63
CA MET A 9 -13.22 11.69 -4.11
C MET A 9 -13.58 12.13 -5.52
N VAL A 10 -14.01 11.19 -6.36
CA VAL A 10 -14.55 11.46 -7.69
C VAL A 10 -16.08 11.42 -7.67
N VAL A 11 -16.72 12.08 -8.62
CA VAL A 11 -18.17 11.99 -8.83
C VAL A 11 -18.55 10.53 -9.11
N TYR A 12 -19.58 10.04 -8.43
CA TYR A 12 -20.04 8.65 -8.58
C TYR A 12 -20.54 8.39 -10.01
N GLU A 13 -20.13 7.27 -10.59
CA GLU A 13 -20.49 6.85 -11.96
C GLU A 13 -20.25 7.92 -13.05
N SER A 14 -19.30 8.84 -12.84
CA SER A 14 -18.93 9.81 -13.85
C SER A 14 -17.98 9.24 -14.91
N SER A 15 -18.17 9.73 -16.14
CA SER A 15 -17.26 9.60 -17.27
C SER A 15 -17.24 10.96 -17.98
N PRO A 16 -16.14 11.72 -17.92
CA PRO A 16 -14.83 11.36 -17.34
C PRO A 16 -14.83 11.34 -15.80
N ALA A 17 -13.76 10.83 -15.20
CA ALA A 17 -13.57 10.84 -13.74
C ALA A 17 -13.27 12.27 -13.26
N VAL A 18 -14.17 12.90 -12.52
CA VAL A 18 -14.00 14.29 -12.05
C VAL A 18 -13.94 14.33 -10.54
N PHE A 19 -12.96 15.02 -9.97
CA PHE A 19 -12.83 15.18 -8.53
C PHE A 19 -13.97 16.05 -7.96
N SER A 20 -14.75 15.49 -7.04
CA SER A 20 -15.87 16.14 -6.35
C SER A 20 -15.49 16.69 -4.98
N LEU A 21 -14.42 16.16 -4.37
CA LEU A 21 -13.94 16.59 -3.06
C LEU A 21 -12.44 16.39 -2.95
N ILE A 22 -11.75 17.40 -2.42
CA ILE A 22 -10.34 17.34 -2.00
C ILE A 22 -10.28 17.69 -0.52
N LYS A 23 -9.72 16.80 0.31
CA LYS A 23 -9.60 17.00 1.76
C LYS A 23 -8.41 17.91 2.07
N GLN A 24 -8.59 18.82 3.02
CA GLN A 24 -7.48 19.60 3.56
C GLN A 24 -6.43 18.70 4.23
N LYS A 25 -5.16 19.10 4.13
CA LYS A 25 -3.98 18.39 4.64
C LYS A 25 -3.86 16.95 4.12
N SER A 26 -4.35 16.72 2.90
CA SER A 26 -4.27 15.41 2.24
C SER A 26 -3.15 15.37 1.18
N PRO A 27 -2.70 14.16 0.77
CA PRO A 27 -1.82 14.03 -0.38
C PRO A 27 -2.36 14.66 -1.66
N ALA A 28 -3.68 14.58 -1.90
CA ALA A 28 -4.32 15.21 -3.04
C ALA A 28 -4.19 16.74 -3.03
N GLU A 29 -4.44 17.38 -1.89
CA GLU A 29 -4.26 18.83 -1.75
C GLU A 29 -2.79 19.24 -1.87
N ALA A 30 -1.87 18.47 -1.26
CA ALA A 30 -0.44 18.73 -1.35
C ALA A 30 0.10 18.65 -2.78
N LEU A 31 -0.54 17.85 -3.63
CA LEU A 31 -0.25 17.77 -5.07
C LEU A 31 -0.84 18.95 -5.87
N GLY A 32 -1.75 19.73 -5.26
CA GLY A 32 -2.44 20.84 -5.90
C GLY A 32 -3.69 20.43 -6.67
N LEU A 33 -4.28 19.26 -6.39
CA LEU A 33 -5.57 18.87 -6.97
C LEU A 33 -6.68 19.78 -6.44
N GLU A 34 -7.63 20.11 -7.31
CA GLU A 34 -8.79 20.94 -7.02
C GLU A 34 -10.08 20.22 -7.40
N VAL A 35 -11.19 20.64 -6.79
CA VAL A 35 -12.53 20.17 -7.17
C VAL A 35 -12.82 20.63 -8.60
N GLY A 36 -13.34 19.72 -9.42
CA GLY A 36 -13.58 19.95 -10.85
C GLY A 36 -12.43 19.54 -11.75
N ASP A 37 -11.27 19.14 -11.20
CA ASP A 37 -10.21 18.54 -12.00
C ASP A 37 -10.67 17.20 -12.60
N GLU A 38 -10.42 17.03 -13.89
CA GLU A 38 -10.70 15.80 -14.63
C GLU A 38 -9.48 14.89 -14.57
N LEU A 39 -9.62 13.72 -13.99
CA LEU A 39 -8.57 12.70 -13.91
C LEU A 39 -8.41 12.02 -15.27
N VAL A 40 -7.20 12.08 -15.81
CA VAL A 40 -6.87 11.54 -17.15
C VAL A 40 -6.12 10.21 -17.02
N SER A 41 -5.14 10.12 -16.13
CA SER A 41 -4.40 8.88 -15.89
C SER A 41 -4.00 8.71 -14.43
N PHE A 42 -3.88 7.46 -14.01
CA PHE A 42 -3.46 7.07 -12.68
C PHE A 42 -2.59 5.82 -12.75
N GLY A 43 -1.45 5.82 -12.09
CA GLY A 43 -0.55 4.66 -12.10
C GLY A 43 0.09 4.35 -13.45
N GLY A 44 0.14 5.34 -14.35
CA GLY A 44 0.61 5.14 -15.73
C GLY A 44 -0.44 4.55 -16.68
N HIS A 45 -1.67 4.36 -16.21
CA HIS A 45 -2.79 3.89 -17.03
C HIS A 45 -3.80 5.02 -17.23
N GLU A 46 -4.25 5.21 -18.47
CA GLU A 46 -5.37 6.11 -18.77
C GLU A 46 -6.65 5.59 -18.14
N LEU A 47 -7.45 6.51 -17.59
CA LEU A 47 -8.72 6.20 -16.96
C LEU A 47 -9.84 6.93 -17.69
N LYS A 48 -10.94 6.23 -17.94
CA LYS A 48 -12.12 6.80 -18.60
C LYS A 48 -13.24 7.11 -17.63
N SER A 49 -13.26 6.47 -16.46
CA SER A 49 -14.38 6.57 -15.53
C SER A 49 -13.96 6.57 -14.06
N SER A 50 -14.84 7.13 -13.23
CA SER A 50 -14.72 7.08 -11.76
C SER A 50 -14.62 5.64 -11.22
N LYS A 51 -15.25 4.67 -11.89
CA LYS A 51 -15.18 3.24 -11.55
C LYS A 51 -13.79 2.66 -11.77
N GLU A 52 -13.15 2.99 -12.90
CA GLU A 52 -11.78 2.58 -13.19
C GLU A 52 -10.81 3.20 -12.19
N PHE A 53 -11.02 4.46 -11.80
CA PHE A 53 -10.22 5.10 -10.75
C PHE A 53 -10.35 4.36 -9.40
N ALA A 54 -11.57 4.06 -8.95
CA ALA A 54 -11.79 3.34 -7.70
C ALA A 54 -11.13 1.95 -7.71
N ALA A 55 -11.20 1.25 -8.85
CA ALA A 55 -10.51 -0.02 -9.04
C ALA A 55 -8.98 0.13 -9.08
N ALA A 56 -8.45 1.20 -9.68
CA ALA A 56 -7.01 1.44 -9.71
C ALA A 56 -6.47 1.74 -8.31
N VAL A 57 -7.15 2.59 -7.53
CA VAL A 57 -6.72 2.97 -6.16
C VAL A 57 -6.64 1.77 -5.21
N SER A 58 -7.51 0.75 -5.37
CA SER A 58 -7.52 -0.41 -4.48
C SER A 58 -6.27 -1.28 -4.57
N HIS A 59 -5.45 -1.12 -5.62
CA HIS A 59 -4.21 -1.87 -5.81
C HIS A 59 -3.00 -1.25 -5.09
N TYR A 60 -3.14 -0.03 -4.58
CA TYR A 60 -2.04 0.69 -3.95
C TYR A 60 -2.07 0.60 -2.43
N TRP A 61 -0.89 0.74 -1.84
CA TRP A 61 -0.66 0.76 -0.41
C TRP A 61 -0.31 2.16 0.09
N PRO A 62 -0.55 2.45 1.38
CA PRO A 62 0.09 3.59 2.02
C PRO A 62 1.60 3.60 1.78
N ALA A 63 2.16 4.79 1.54
CA ALA A 63 3.52 5.07 1.11
C ALA A 63 3.88 4.73 -0.35
N ASP A 64 2.98 4.13 -1.13
CA ASP A 64 3.21 4.00 -2.57
C ASP A 64 3.17 5.38 -3.22
N GLU A 65 4.16 5.64 -4.09
CA GLU A 65 4.24 6.82 -4.93
C GLU A 65 3.68 6.50 -6.31
N VAL A 66 2.63 7.21 -6.72
CA VAL A 66 1.86 6.90 -7.93
C VAL A 66 1.84 8.11 -8.86
N PRO A 67 2.23 7.95 -10.14
CA PRO A 67 2.07 9.01 -11.13
C PRO A 67 0.59 9.24 -11.43
N ILE A 68 0.20 10.50 -11.55
CA ILE A 68 -1.16 10.94 -11.82
C ILE A 68 -1.14 12.11 -12.81
N SER A 69 -2.08 12.12 -13.74
CA SER A 69 -2.31 13.25 -14.64
C SER A 69 -3.76 13.70 -14.59
N TRP A 70 -3.97 15.01 -14.65
CA TRP A 70 -5.31 15.60 -14.59
C TRP A 70 -5.40 16.82 -15.50
N LYS A 71 -6.61 17.16 -15.90
CA LYS A 71 -6.92 18.30 -16.74
C LYS A 71 -7.69 19.34 -15.95
N ARG A 72 -7.26 20.60 -16.05
CA ARG A 72 -7.94 21.77 -15.47
C ARG A 72 -8.06 22.86 -16.53
N LYS A 73 -9.30 23.25 -16.89
CA LYS A 73 -9.57 24.31 -17.88
C LYS A 73 -8.72 24.14 -19.15
N GLU A 74 -8.77 22.97 -19.77
CA GLU A 74 -8.01 22.58 -20.97
C GLU A 74 -6.49 22.41 -20.82
N LYS A 75 -5.91 22.65 -19.65
CA LYS A 75 -4.48 22.42 -19.40
C LYS A 75 -4.26 21.06 -18.74
N LEU A 76 -3.28 20.31 -19.25
CA LEU A 76 -2.86 19.04 -18.67
C LEU A 76 -1.77 19.27 -17.61
N TYR A 77 -1.94 18.63 -16.46
CA TYR A 77 -1.02 18.64 -15.33
C TYR A 77 -0.58 17.21 -15.05
N ASN A 78 0.65 17.06 -14.58
CA ASN A 78 1.23 15.79 -14.20
C ASN A 78 1.91 15.92 -12.85
N GLY A 79 1.87 14.86 -12.06
CA GLY A 79 2.56 14.82 -10.79
C GLY A 79 2.64 13.42 -10.24
N LYS A 80 3.15 13.33 -9.02
CA LYS A 80 3.23 12.08 -8.26
C LYS A 80 2.61 12.29 -6.90
N VAL A 81 1.77 11.36 -6.49
CA VAL A 81 1.14 11.39 -5.17
C VAL A 81 1.59 10.20 -4.34
N THR A 82 1.97 10.46 -3.09
CA THR A 82 2.27 9.42 -2.11
C THR A 82 1.03 9.16 -1.27
N PHE A 83 0.52 7.92 -1.27
CA PHE A 83 -0.63 7.58 -0.43
C PHE A 83 -0.29 7.70 1.06
N ALA A 84 -1.15 8.38 1.81
CA ALA A 84 -1.02 8.44 3.27
C ALA A 84 -1.59 7.18 3.92
N TRP A 85 -1.11 6.88 5.12
CA TRP A 85 -1.80 5.95 6.00
C TRP A 85 -3.09 6.61 6.45
N GLN A 86 -4.24 6.00 6.15
CA GLN A 86 -5.46 6.39 6.83
C GLN A 86 -5.25 6.15 8.33
N ALA A 87 -5.46 7.18 9.16
CA ALA A 87 -5.31 7.06 10.60
C ALA A 87 -6.20 5.91 11.09
N GLN A 88 -5.58 4.76 11.35
CA GLN A 88 -6.27 3.65 11.98
C GLN A 88 -6.68 4.16 13.35
N SER A 89 -7.96 4.00 13.72
CA SER A 89 -8.37 4.12 15.11
C SER A 89 -7.39 3.30 15.92
N VAL A 90 -6.56 3.97 16.74
CA VAL A 90 -5.62 3.28 17.61
C VAL A 90 -6.48 2.51 18.57
N SER A 91 -6.59 1.19 18.35
CA SER A 91 -7.30 0.31 19.25
C SER A 91 -6.79 0.58 20.66
N LYS A 92 -7.68 1.03 21.54
CA LYS A 92 -7.34 1.31 22.94
C LYS A 92 -7.28 0.03 23.77
N HIS A 93 -7.53 -1.15 23.16
CA HIS A 93 -7.54 -2.41 23.90
C HIS A 93 -6.16 -2.72 24.49
N PRO A 94 -6.11 -3.17 25.76
CA PRO A 94 -4.85 -3.52 26.43
C PRO A 94 -4.02 -4.57 25.68
N VAL A 95 -4.67 -5.46 24.93
CA VAL A 95 -4.00 -6.52 24.15
C VAL A 95 -3.09 -5.96 23.04
N ASP A 96 -3.34 -4.73 22.60
CA ASP A 96 -2.55 -4.04 21.58
C ASP A 96 -1.36 -3.25 22.17
N ARG A 97 -1.28 -3.17 23.51
CA ARG A 97 -0.22 -2.48 24.25
C ARG A 97 0.83 -3.48 24.72
N PHE A 98 1.67 -3.95 23.79
CA PHE A 98 2.80 -4.81 24.11
C PHE A 98 4.12 -4.20 23.65
N ALA A 99 5.21 -4.56 24.36
CA ALA A 99 6.53 -4.02 24.13
C ALA A 99 6.96 -4.16 22.67
N GLY A 100 7.40 -3.05 22.10
CA GLY A 100 7.85 -2.94 20.71
C GLY A 100 6.75 -2.89 19.65
N GLY A 101 5.47 -3.03 20.01
CA GLY A 101 4.33 -2.82 19.12
C GLY A 101 4.29 -3.73 17.88
N LYS A 102 3.40 -3.39 16.95
CA LYS A 102 3.17 -4.10 15.67
C LYS A 102 3.99 -3.47 14.53
N SER A 103 4.23 -4.24 13.46
CA SER A 103 4.75 -3.67 12.21
C SER A 103 3.76 -2.68 11.59
N LYS A 104 4.29 -1.61 10.96
CA LYS A 104 3.46 -0.59 10.26
C LYS A 104 2.61 -1.26 9.17
N ARG A 105 3.26 -1.97 8.24
CA ARG A 105 2.62 -2.88 7.28
C ARG A 105 2.56 -4.28 7.86
N ARG A 106 1.38 -4.89 7.89
CA ARG A 106 1.15 -6.22 8.51
C ARG A 106 -0.08 -6.96 7.97
N ASP A 107 -0.70 -6.47 6.91
CA ASP A 107 -1.91 -7.02 6.33
C ASP A 107 -1.90 -6.90 4.80
N GLY A 108 -2.93 -7.49 4.16
CA GLY A 108 -3.15 -7.53 2.71
C GLY A 108 -2.02 -8.18 1.90
N PHE A 109 -1.40 -9.20 2.47
CA PHE A 109 -0.50 -10.08 1.75
C PHE A 109 -1.32 -11.23 1.15
N ASP A 110 -1.05 -11.58 -0.12
CA ASP A 110 -1.77 -12.66 -0.83
C ASP A 110 -1.58 -14.04 -0.19
N ALA A 111 -0.42 -14.27 0.43
CA ALA A 111 -0.12 -15.51 1.12
C ALA A 111 0.93 -15.29 2.22
N VAL A 112 0.69 -15.86 3.40
CA VAL A 112 1.60 -15.85 4.54
C VAL A 112 1.49 -17.13 5.35
N TYR A 113 2.59 -17.53 6.00
CA TYR A 113 2.54 -18.41 7.17
C TYR A 113 2.60 -17.58 8.44
N THR A 114 2.30 -18.21 9.57
CA THR A 114 2.36 -17.56 10.88
C THR A 114 3.13 -18.42 11.88
N HIS A 115 3.91 -17.78 12.73
CA HIS A 115 4.51 -18.40 13.91
C HIS A 115 4.52 -17.42 15.10
N ASP A 116 4.84 -17.91 16.29
CA ASP A 116 4.68 -17.20 17.56
C ASP A 116 5.98 -16.57 18.13
N LEU A 117 7.09 -16.64 17.38
CA LEU A 117 8.34 -16.02 17.81
C LEU A 117 8.14 -14.52 18.03
N ALA A 118 8.57 -14.05 19.19
CA ALA A 118 8.39 -12.67 19.64
C ALA A 118 9.40 -11.70 18.99
N LEU A 119 9.45 -11.66 17.65
CA LEU A 119 10.28 -10.71 16.91
C LEU A 119 9.73 -9.28 17.05
N LEU A 120 10.64 -8.33 17.23
CA LEU A 120 10.31 -6.91 17.19
C LEU A 120 10.24 -6.43 15.73
N PRO A 121 9.51 -5.35 15.41
CA PRO A 121 9.46 -4.81 14.04
C PRO A 121 10.83 -4.54 13.42
N ARG A 122 11.84 -4.18 14.24
CA ARG A 122 13.23 -3.97 13.80
C ARG A 122 14.03 -5.26 13.52
N GLN A 123 13.50 -6.42 13.89
CA GLN A 123 14.11 -7.74 13.68
C GLN A 123 13.42 -8.53 12.55
N ILE A 124 12.43 -7.92 11.90
CA ILE A 124 11.79 -8.43 10.69
C ILE A 124 12.81 -8.38 9.53
N GLY A 125 12.70 -9.32 8.59
CA GLY A 125 13.65 -9.52 7.49
C GLY A 125 14.58 -10.73 7.68
N THR A 126 14.46 -11.44 8.79
CA THR A 126 15.22 -12.67 9.05
C THR A 126 14.68 -13.86 8.26
N SER A 127 15.57 -14.76 7.85
CA SER A 127 15.23 -16.02 7.20
C SER A 127 14.64 -17.03 8.19
N VAL A 128 13.80 -17.92 7.68
CA VAL A 128 13.15 -18.99 8.43
C VAL A 128 13.44 -20.33 7.76
N TYR A 129 13.81 -21.32 8.56
CA TYR A 129 14.11 -22.67 8.13
C TYR A 129 13.27 -23.68 8.92
N ASP A 130 12.97 -24.83 8.32
CA ASP A 130 12.35 -25.95 9.03
C ASP A 130 13.40 -26.80 9.78
N LEU A 131 12.96 -27.89 10.42
CA LEU A 131 13.83 -28.77 11.20
C LEU A 131 14.83 -29.56 10.34
N GLU A 132 14.61 -29.66 9.04
CA GLU A 132 15.50 -30.33 8.07
C GLU A 132 16.49 -29.33 7.45
N GLY A 133 16.38 -28.04 7.80
CA GLY A 133 17.23 -26.98 7.28
C GLY A 133 16.76 -26.43 5.92
N ASN A 134 15.54 -26.76 5.46
CA ASN A 134 15.00 -26.19 4.23
C ASN A 134 14.53 -24.76 4.47
N PHE A 135 14.75 -23.89 3.49
CA PHE A 135 14.31 -22.49 3.55
C PHE A 135 12.80 -22.37 3.37
N VAL A 136 12.11 -21.93 4.42
CA VAL A 136 10.65 -21.79 4.46
C VAL A 136 10.20 -20.40 4.02
N GLY A 137 10.99 -19.37 4.29
CA GLY A 137 10.63 -18.00 3.93
C GLY A 137 11.34 -16.91 4.74
N ILE A 138 10.79 -15.71 4.71
CA ILE A 138 11.33 -14.52 5.39
C ILE A 138 10.27 -13.94 6.31
N ASN A 139 10.63 -13.58 7.55
CA ASN A 139 9.76 -12.83 8.44
C ASN A 139 9.48 -11.44 7.87
N ILE A 140 8.21 -11.08 7.62
CA ILE A 140 7.83 -9.83 6.95
C ILE A 140 7.04 -8.84 7.82
N ALA A 141 6.40 -9.31 8.89
CA ALA A 141 5.67 -8.42 9.78
C ALA A 141 5.39 -9.06 11.14
N ARG A 142 5.46 -8.26 12.21
CA ARG A 142 4.86 -8.62 13.49
C ARG A 142 3.39 -8.18 13.49
N PHE A 143 2.48 -9.14 13.39
CA PHE A 143 1.04 -8.88 13.27
C PHE A 143 0.39 -8.61 14.63
N SER A 144 0.73 -9.41 15.64
CA SER A 144 0.19 -9.31 16.99
C SER A 144 1.26 -9.63 18.05
N ARG A 145 0.85 -9.69 19.32
CA ARG A 145 1.73 -10.11 20.42
C ARG A 145 2.29 -11.52 20.21
N ALA A 146 1.51 -12.41 19.61
CA ALA A 146 1.79 -13.84 19.48
C ALA A 146 1.79 -14.32 18.02
N SER A 147 1.89 -13.40 17.05
CA SER A 147 1.86 -13.76 15.64
C SER A 147 2.80 -12.88 14.82
N THR A 148 3.76 -13.55 14.19
CA THR A 148 4.68 -13.03 13.19
C THR A 148 4.37 -13.70 11.86
N LEU A 149 4.36 -12.89 10.81
CA LEU A 149 4.03 -13.32 9.45
C LEU A 149 5.31 -13.64 8.68
N ILE A 150 5.28 -14.75 7.95
CA ILE A 150 6.35 -15.22 7.07
C ILE A 150 5.86 -15.11 5.62
N MET A 151 6.65 -14.48 4.76
CA MET A 151 6.50 -14.60 3.30
C MET A 151 7.03 -15.96 2.86
N PRO A 152 6.19 -16.84 2.29
CA PRO A 152 6.62 -18.18 1.87
C PRO A 152 7.73 -18.14 0.82
N SER A 153 8.65 -19.10 0.89
CA SER A 153 9.76 -19.23 -0.06
C SER A 153 9.31 -19.33 -1.52
N TYR A 154 8.17 -19.99 -1.80
CA TYR A 154 7.64 -20.09 -3.16
C TYR A 154 7.19 -18.72 -3.73
N LYS A 155 6.65 -17.81 -2.91
CA LYS A 155 6.29 -16.45 -3.33
C LYS A 155 7.55 -15.63 -3.63
N ILE A 156 8.59 -15.79 -2.80
CA ILE A 156 9.89 -15.15 -3.01
C ILE A 156 10.53 -15.65 -4.30
N ALA A 157 10.53 -16.98 -4.52
CA ALA A 157 11.06 -17.58 -5.74
C ALA A 157 10.32 -17.08 -6.99
N ALA A 158 8.98 -17.05 -6.96
CA ALA A 158 8.17 -16.53 -8.06
C ALA A 158 8.51 -15.06 -8.37
N PHE A 159 8.64 -14.21 -7.35
CA PHE A 159 9.07 -12.83 -7.50
C PHE A 159 10.47 -12.74 -8.13
N ILE A 160 11.43 -13.55 -7.65
CA ILE A 160 12.79 -13.55 -8.19
C ILE A 160 12.81 -13.99 -9.66
N HIS A 161 12.02 -14.98 -10.05
CA HIS A 161 11.95 -15.44 -11.43
C HIS A 161 11.28 -14.44 -12.38
N GLN A 162 10.37 -13.60 -11.86
CA GLN A 162 9.66 -12.60 -12.66
C GLN A 162 10.54 -11.38 -13.04
N TYR A 163 11.52 -11.03 -12.22
CA TYR A 163 12.29 -9.80 -12.38
C TYR A 163 13.79 -10.08 -12.63
N LYS A 164 14.42 -9.27 -13.49
CA LYS A 164 15.88 -9.29 -13.67
C LYS A 164 16.54 -8.42 -12.60
N PHE A 165 17.37 -9.01 -11.75
CA PHE A 165 18.11 -8.28 -10.72
C PHE A 165 19.50 -7.89 -11.24
N LYS A 166 19.99 -6.72 -10.80
CA LYS A 166 21.38 -6.33 -11.02
C LYS A 166 22.26 -7.22 -10.16
N THR A 167 23.14 -7.99 -10.77
CA THR A 167 24.25 -8.65 -10.08
C THR A 167 25.35 -7.61 -9.89
N HIS A 168 25.67 -7.28 -8.64
CA HIS A 168 26.91 -6.58 -8.34
C HIS A 168 28.03 -7.61 -8.42
N SER A 169 28.79 -7.57 -9.51
CA SER A 169 30.08 -8.24 -9.68
C SER A 169 31.19 -7.45 -8.99
#